data_AF-A0ABD6RVD8-F1
#
_entry.id   AF-A0ABD6RVD8-F1
#
_cell.length_a   1.000
_cell.length_b   1.000
_cell.length_c   1.000
_cell.angle_alpha   90.00
_cell.angle_beta   90.00
_cell.angle_gamma   90.00
#
_symmetry.space_group_name_H-M   'P 1'
#
loop_
_entity.id
_entity.type
_entity.pdbx_description
1 polymer ?
#
loop_
_entity_poly.entity_id
_entity_poly.type
_entity_poly.pdbx_seq_one_letter_code
_entity_poly.pdbx_strand_id
1 'polypeptide(L)'
;MKANCVDTIRIEEIYQEILDGKRRNFPQYTWSEDVDRELAKRITRYLIEVVLDWDTEQIINGWTRELLVKYKLGGMLSIAYNGCLNPPLHDAYPDRFKEWQLRVAPNGYWTAENSLDALKWTIEVKEQLKQVYEISWLRKHNLSTPLKVFWNTQPFTMLNDLYPGRFKPWELNKTPNGYWTRENALEALKWTIEVKLKLSDEELKKVYSYEWIKQVGLRTPLVIFWNKNGFKMLNTLYPSRYTRDMFIALQPMT
;
A
#
# COMPACT_ATOMS: atom_id res chain seq x y z
N MET A 1 4.87 39.59 52.99
CA MET A 1 4.49 38.17 52.81
C MET A 1 5.02 37.71 51.47
N LYS A 2 5.94 36.73 51.47
CA LYS A 2 6.44 36.13 50.23
C LYS A 2 5.29 35.33 49.61
N ALA A 3 4.90 35.69 48.39
CA ALA A 3 4.07 34.82 47.57
C ALA A 3 4.88 33.55 47.30
N ASN A 4 4.45 32.42 47.85
CA ASN A 4 4.92 31.11 47.44
C ASN A 4 4.49 30.92 45.98
N CYS A 5 5.40 31.19 45.04
CA CYS A 5 5.29 30.71 43.68
C CYS A 5 5.51 29.21 43.75
N VAL A 6 4.43 28.44 43.81
CA VAL A 6 4.47 27.00 43.58
C VAL A 6 4.80 26.86 42.09
N ASP A 7 6.04 26.54 41.77
CA ASP A 7 6.41 26.07 40.44
C ASP A 7 5.48 24.90 40.10
N THR A 8 4.49 25.13 39.25
CA THR A 8 3.65 24.08 38.70
C THR A 8 4.54 23.24 37.79
N ILE A 9 5.07 22.16 38.34
CA ILE A 9 5.89 21.18 37.61
C ILE A 9 5.15 20.82 36.32
N ARG A 10 5.83 20.99 35.18
CA ARG A 10 5.22 20.70 33.88
C ARG A 10 5.07 19.19 33.71
N ILE A 11 4.03 18.75 33.02
CA ILE A 11 3.78 17.31 32.84
C ILE A 11 4.95 16.62 32.09
N GLU A 12 5.63 17.34 31.20
CA GLU A 12 6.81 16.87 30.48
C GLU A 12 8.00 16.62 31.42
N GLU A 13 8.17 17.43 32.46
CA GLU A 13 9.21 17.23 33.48
C GLU A 13 8.92 15.96 34.29
N ILE A 14 7.67 15.77 34.70
CA ILE A 14 7.21 14.53 35.35
C ILE A 14 7.45 13.33 34.43
N TYR A 15 7.17 13.47 33.13
CA TYR A 15 7.39 12.41 32.18
C TYR A 15 8.89 12.10 32.01
N GLN A 16 9.74 13.12 31.94
CA GLN A 16 11.18 12.95 31.89
C GLN A 16 11.72 12.27 33.16
N GLU A 17 11.22 12.62 34.35
CA GLU A 17 11.56 11.89 35.59
C GLU A 17 11.21 10.40 35.52
N ILE A 18 10.09 10.06 34.87
CA ILE A 18 9.67 8.66 34.69
C ILE A 18 10.60 7.94 33.70
N LEU A 19 10.98 8.60 32.61
CA LEU A 19 11.92 8.06 31.64
C LEU A 19 13.32 7.88 32.25
N ASP A 20 13.76 8.81 33.10
CA ASP A 20 15.01 8.76 33.84
C ASP A 20 15.00 7.73 34.99
N GLY A 21 13.85 7.15 35.32
CA GLY A 21 13.68 6.19 36.42
C GLY A 21 13.64 6.82 37.82
N LYS A 22 13.62 8.15 37.93
CA LYS A 22 13.46 8.90 39.19
C LYS A 22 12.05 8.75 39.77
N ARG A 23 11.08 8.51 38.91
CA ARG A 23 9.67 8.29 39.25
C ARG A 23 9.14 7.04 38.59
N ARG A 24 8.31 6.26 39.31
CA ARG A 24 7.77 5.00 38.77
C ARG A 24 6.62 5.21 37.79
N ASN A 25 5.68 6.10 38.13
CA ASN A 25 4.43 6.32 37.40
C ASN A 25 4.06 7.80 37.42
N PHE A 26 3.18 8.21 36.51
CA PHE A 26 2.50 9.50 36.60
C PHE A 26 1.73 9.62 37.92
N PRO A 27 1.54 10.85 38.45
CA PRO A 27 0.68 11.09 39.59
C PRO A 27 -0.69 10.43 39.45
N GLN A 28 -1.32 10.14 40.58
CA GLN A 28 -2.66 9.57 40.56
C GLN A 28 -3.61 10.56 39.87
N TYR A 29 -4.58 10.01 39.14
CA TYR A 29 -5.61 10.75 38.41
C TYR A 29 -5.14 11.60 37.23
N THR A 30 -3.83 11.66 36.92
CA THR A 30 -3.29 12.43 35.79
C THR A 30 -4.06 12.21 34.48
N TRP A 31 -4.45 10.96 34.17
CA TRP A 31 -5.16 10.65 32.93
C TRP A 31 -6.69 10.67 33.06
N SER A 32 -7.23 10.38 34.24
CA SER A 32 -8.69 10.34 34.44
C SER A 32 -9.30 11.72 34.61
N GLU A 33 -8.51 12.70 35.07
CA GLU A 33 -8.91 14.11 35.23
C GLU A 33 -8.51 14.98 34.02
N ASP A 34 -7.75 14.44 33.06
CA ASP A 34 -7.39 15.10 31.80
C ASP A 34 -8.55 15.01 30.79
N VAL A 35 -9.68 15.62 31.13
CA VAL A 35 -10.95 15.50 30.40
C VAL A 35 -10.81 15.90 28.93
N ASP A 36 -10.09 17.00 28.64
CA ASP A 36 -9.85 17.51 27.28
C ASP A 36 -8.61 16.89 26.60
N ARG A 37 -7.95 15.95 27.30
CA ARG A 37 -6.73 15.24 26.86
C ARG A 37 -5.55 16.17 26.57
N GLU A 38 -5.51 17.35 27.19
CA GLU A 38 -4.45 18.34 26.95
C GLU A 38 -3.09 17.85 27.45
N LEU A 39 -3.06 17.13 28.58
CA LEU A 39 -1.82 16.53 29.07
C LEU A 39 -1.38 15.40 28.14
N ALA A 40 -2.32 14.54 27.71
CA ALA A 40 -2.03 13.45 26.80
C ALA A 40 -1.51 13.93 25.42
N LYS A 41 -2.08 15.01 24.87
CA LYS A 41 -1.59 15.67 23.65
C LYS A 41 -0.16 16.14 23.80
N ARG A 42 0.14 16.86 24.88
CA ARG A 42 1.48 17.40 25.17
C ARG A 42 2.51 16.29 25.33
N ILE A 43 2.19 15.25 26.09
CA ILE A 43 3.08 14.10 26.28
C ILE A 43 3.29 13.30 24.99
N THR A 44 2.26 13.18 24.15
CA THR A 44 2.41 12.57 22.82
C THR A 44 3.38 13.36 21.95
N ARG A 45 3.26 14.69 21.89
CA ARG A 45 4.21 15.56 21.16
C ARG A 45 5.62 15.46 21.74
N TYR A 46 5.76 15.53 23.06
CA TYR A 46 7.06 15.43 23.72
C TYR A 46 7.76 14.10 23.43
N LEU A 47 7.04 12.98 23.46
CA LEU A 47 7.59 11.67 23.09
C LEU A 47 8.11 11.69 21.65
N ILE A 48 7.33 12.19 20.70
CA ILE A 48 7.67 12.16 19.27
C ILE A 48 8.80 13.13 18.92
N GLU A 49 8.73 14.36 19.43
CA GLU A 49 9.60 15.46 19.00
C GLU A 49 10.89 15.57 19.83
N VAL A 50 10.83 15.25 21.12
CA VAL A 50 11.97 15.46 22.04
C VAL A 50 12.66 14.14 22.38
N VAL A 51 11.89 13.11 22.71
CA VAL A 51 12.46 11.83 23.17
C VAL A 51 12.90 10.96 22.00
N LEU A 52 12.08 10.89 20.95
CA LEU A 52 12.32 10.03 19.79
C LEU A 52 12.95 10.77 18.61
N ASP A 53 12.68 12.08 18.49
CA ASP A 53 13.08 12.91 17.34
C ASP A 53 12.69 12.25 16.00
N TRP A 54 11.40 11.91 15.88
CA TRP A 54 10.89 11.14 14.73
C TRP A 54 10.36 12.01 13.60
N ASP A 55 10.70 11.60 12.37
CA ASP A 55 10.04 12.08 11.16
C ASP A 55 8.67 11.42 10.91
N THR A 56 7.95 11.90 9.89
CA THR A 56 6.61 11.43 9.52
C THR A 56 6.57 9.92 9.19
N GLU A 57 7.56 9.38 8.47
CA GLU A 57 7.56 7.96 8.10
C GLU A 57 7.92 7.08 9.31
N GLN A 58 8.78 7.56 10.21
CA GLN A 58 9.05 6.89 11.49
C GLN A 58 7.81 6.84 12.39
N ILE A 59 7.02 7.92 12.46
CA ILE A 59 5.73 7.91 13.18
C ILE A 59 4.78 6.88 12.58
N ILE A 60 4.56 6.93 11.25
CA ILE A 60 3.64 6.04 10.53
C ILE A 60 3.94 4.56 10.80
N ASN A 61 5.23 4.19 10.75
CA ASN A 61 5.65 2.79 10.84
C ASN A 61 5.95 2.33 12.28
N GLY A 62 6.36 3.25 13.14
CA GLY A 62 6.87 3.00 14.49
C GLY A 62 5.85 3.19 15.61
N TRP A 63 4.73 3.88 15.37
CA TRP A 63 3.70 4.10 16.39
C TRP A 63 2.92 2.82 16.69
N THR A 64 3.25 2.16 17.80
CA THR A 64 2.62 0.90 18.22
C THR A 64 2.33 0.85 19.72
N ARG A 65 1.50 -0.11 20.13
CA ARG A 65 1.25 -0.37 21.55
C ARG A 65 2.54 -0.72 22.29
N GLU A 66 3.42 -1.51 21.68
CA GLU A 66 4.71 -1.91 22.26
C GLU A 66 5.62 -0.70 22.48
N LEU A 67 5.65 0.25 21.53
CA LEU A 67 6.34 1.53 21.70
C LEU A 67 5.79 2.28 22.92
N LEU A 68 4.47 2.47 23.00
CA LEU A 68 3.85 3.22 24.10
C LEU A 68 4.07 2.57 25.45
N VAL A 69 4.03 1.23 25.53
CA VAL A 69 4.36 0.50 26.76
C VAL A 69 5.84 0.67 27.13
N LYS A 70 6.76 0.54 26.15
CA LYS A 70 8.20 0.75 26.35
C LYS A 70 8.49 2.13 26.93
N TYR A 71 7.84 3.16 26.40
CA TYR A 71 7.99 4.56 26.82
C TYR A 71 7.00 4.99 27.92
N LYS A 72 6.48 4.02 28.70
CA LYS A 72 5.69 4.25 29.93
C LYS A 72 4.35 5.00 29.73
N LEU A 73 3.82 5.02 28.51
CA LEU A 73 2.52 5.62 28.14
C LEU A 73 1.38 4.61 28.05
N GLY A 74 1.59 3.35 28.45
CA GLY A 74 0.53 2.33 28.45
C GLY A 74 -0.69 2.72 29.31
N GLY A 75 -0.46 3.41 30.44
CA GLY A 75 -1.53 3.93 31.30
C GLY A 75 -2.34 5.05 30.62
N MET A 76 -1.66 6.00 29.97
CA MET A 76 -2.30 7.06 29.18
C MET A 76 -3.18 6.46 28.08
N LEU A 77 -2.64 5.52 27.31
CA LEU A 77 -3.36 4.84 26.25
C LEU A 77 -4.60 4.12 26.77
N SER A 78 -4.50 3.43 27.91
CA SER A 78 -5.61 2.68 28.49
C SER A 78 -6.70 3.58 29.06
N ILE A 79 -6.33 4.65 29.77
CA ILE A 79 -7.29 5.48 30.53
C ILE A 79 -7.87 6.59 29.65
N ALA A 80 -7.04 7.37 28.97
CA ALA A 80 -7.49 8.52 28.19
C ALA A 80 -8.10 8.13 26.83
N TYR A 81 -7.63 7.00 26.26
CA TYR A 81 -7.97 6.57 24.89
C TYR A 81 -8.63 5.20 24.80
N ASN A 82 -8.97 4.59 25.95
CA ASN A 82 -9.63 3.29 26.00
C ASN A 82 -8.91 2.18 25.21
N GLY A 83 -7.57 2.30 25.11
CA GLY A 83 -6.72 1.36 24.38
C GLY A 83 -6.59 1.61 22.86
N CYS A 84 -7.26 2.62 22.30
CA CYS A 84 -7.20 2.96 20.88
C CYS A 84 -5.87 3.65 20.53
N LEU A 85 -5.15 3.12 19.54
CA LEU A 85 -3.77 3.50 19.24
C LEU A 85 -3.62 4.84 18.52
N ASN A 86 -4.49 5.14 17.56
CA ASN A 86 -4.34 6.31 16.68
C ASN A 86 -4.86 7.64 17.26
N PRO A 87 -5.92 7.68 18.10
CA PRO A 87 -6.42 8.93 18.68
C PRO A 87 -5.38 9.85 19.35
N PRO A 88 -4.36 9.37 20.09
CA PRO A 88 -3.29 10.24 20.57
C PRO A 88 -2.59 11.05 19.46
N LEU A 89 -2.36 10.44 18.29
CA LEU A 89 -1.74 11.13 17.15
C LEU A 89 -2.66 12.18 16.54
N HIS A 90 -3.96 11.86 16.41
CA HIS A 90 -4.95 12.81 15.87
C HIS A 90 -5.15 14.00 16.80
N ASP A 91 -5.20 13.77 18.10
CA ASP A 91 -5.32 14.83 19.10
C ASP A 91 -4.06 15.72 19.12
N ALA A 92 -2.87 15.11 19.05
CA ALA A 92 -1.60 15.83 19.04
C ALA A 92 -1.31 16.55 17.72
N TYR A 93 -1.74 15.99 16.59
CA TYR A 93 -1.51 16.53 15.25
C TYR A 93 -2.80 16.46 14.41
N PRO A 94 -3.76 17.36 14.68
CA PRO A 94 -4.99 17.42 13.90
C PRO A 94 -4.71 17.51 12.41
N ASP A 95 -5.42 16.71 11.61
CA ASP A 95 -5.35 16.66 10.13
C ASP A 95 -4.00 16.27 9.51
N ARG A 96 -2.96 16.01 10.31
CA ARG A 96 -1.63 15.61 9.80
C ARG A 96 -1.64 14.20 9.20
N PHE A 97 -2.44 13.30 9.76
CA PHE A 97 -2.49 11.90 9.37
C PHE A 97 -3.91 11.49 8.97
N LYS A 98 -4.02 10.71 7.90
CA LYS A 98 -5.21 9.92 7.58
C LYS A 98 -5.10 8.58 8.30
N GLU A 99 -6.24 8.02 8.71
CA GLU A 99 -6.27 6.75 9.45
C GLU A 99 -5.56 5.62 8.70
N TRP A 100 -5.77 5.54 7.37
CA TRP A 100 -5.16 4.52 6.52
C TRP A 100 -3.66 4.67 6.33
N GLN A 101 -3.08 5.84 6.63
CA GLN A 101 -1.64 6.01 6.60
C GLN A 101 -1.00 5.31 7.79
N LEU A 102 -1.67 5.28 8.95
CA LEU A 102 -1.16 4.67 10.17
C LEU A 102 -1.20 3.14 10.06
N ARG A 103 -0.31 2.49 10.80
CA ARG A 103 -0.08 1.04 10.72
C ARG A 103 -1.32 0.19 11.07
N VAL A 104 -2.19 0.67 11.94
CA VAL A 104 -3.38 -0.07 12.40
C VAL A 104 -4.60 0.81 12.27
N ALA A 105 -5.53 0.47 11.38
CA ALA A 105 -6.84 1.10 11.36
C ALA A 105 -7.71 0.57 12.53
N PRO A 106 -8.57 1.40 13.14
CA PRO A 106 -9.51 0.99 14.18
C PRO A 106 -10.45 -0.12 13.71
N ASN A 107 -10.99 -0.87 14.67
CA ASN A 107 -12.01 -1.86 14.36
C ASN A 107 -13.24 -1.19 13.72
N GLY A 108 -13.73 -1.77 12.62
CA GLY A 108 -14.87 -1.23 11.89
C GLY A 108 -14.57 0.03 11.06
N TYR A 109 -13.30 0.46 10.98
CA TYR A 109 -12.93 1.64 10.21
C TYR A 109 -13.17 1.48 8.71
N TRP A 110 -12.76 0.34 8.14
CA TRP A 110 -12.78 0.14 6.70
C TRP A 110 -14.20 -0.09 6.17
N THR A 111 -14.53 0.63 5.10
CA THR A 111 -15.67 0.41 4.20
C THR A 111 -15.13 0.25 2.77
N ALA A 112 -15.93 -0.29 1.85
CA ALA A 112 -15.50 -0.35 0.45
C ALA A 112 -15.17 1.05 -0.10
N GLU A 113 -16.00 2.05 0.23
CA GLU A 113 -15.83 3.44 -0.22
C GLU A 113 -14.51 4.06 0.29
N ASN A 114 -14.27 4.06 1.61
CA ASN A 114 -13.06 4.69 2.14
C ASN A 114 -11.77 3.91 1.78
N SER A 115 -11.90 2.62 1.45
CA SER A 115 -10.81 1.82 0.91
C SER A 115 -10.39 2.30 -0.48
N LEU A 116 -11.37 2.67 -1.32
CA LEU A 116 -11.11 3.26 -2.63
C LEU A 116 -10.55 4.67 -2.49
N ASP A 117 -11.03 5.48 -1.54
CA ASP A 117 -10.46 6.80 -1.26
C ASP A 117 -8.99 6.70 -0.81
N ALA A 118 -8.70 5.77 0.10
CA ALA A 118 -7.33 5.52 0.56
C ALA A 118 -6.43 5.07 -0.60
N LEU A 119 -6.92 4.19 -1.46
CA LEU A 119 -6.20 3.74 -2.65
C LEU A 119 -5.95 4.90 -3.63
N LYS A 120 -6.99 5.70 -3.91
CA LYS A 120 -6.91 6.86 -4.80
C LYS A 120 -5.89 7.87 -4.31
N TRP A 121 -5.99 8.26 -3.04
CA TRP A 121 -5.04 9.17 -2.42
C TRP A 121 -3.61 8.60 -2.49
N THR A 122 -3.44 7.30 -2.25
CA THR A 122 -2.12 6.66 -2.34
C THR A 122 -1.55 6.73 -3.76
N ILE A 123 -2.35 6.44 -4.78
CA ILE A 123 -1.92 6.46 -6.19
C ILE A 123 -1.66 7.89 -6.70
N GLU A 124 -2.54 8.84 -6.37
CA GLU A 124 -2.53 10.18 -6.97
C GLU A 124 -1.62 11.15 -6.21
N VAL A 125 -1.49 10.98 -4.89
CA VAL A 125 -0.79 11.92 -4.00
C VAL A 125 0.51 11.34 -3.44
N LYS A 126 0.48 10.10 -2.90
CA LYS A 126 1.65 9.53 -2.21
C LYS A 126 2.68 8.93 -3.17
N GLU A 127 2.26 7.98 -4.00
CA GLU A 127 3.14 7.18 -4.83
C GLU A 127 2.43 6.82 -6.15
N GLN A 128 2.85 7.47 -7.24
CA GLN A 128 2.30 7.19 -8.57
C GLN A 128 2.48 5.72 -8.95
N LEU A 129 1.48 5.18 -9.66
CA LEU A 129 1.43 3.79 -10.11
C LEU A 129 2.53 3.48 -11.15
N LYS A 130 3.74 3.19 -10.71
CA LYS A 130 4.87 2.84 -11.61
C LYS A 130 4.90 1.34 -11.91
N GLN A 131 3.88 0.78 -12.55
CA GLN A 131 3.76 -0.66 -12.86
C GLN A 131 3.85 -1.65 -11.67
N VAL A 132 4.22 -1.23 -10.45
CA VAL A 132 4.42 -2.06 -9.25
C VAL A 132 3.10 -2.47 -8.56
N TYR A 133 1.95 -2.24 -9.17
CA TYR A 133 0.67 -2.49 -8.51
C TYR A 133 0.38 -3.99 -8.34
N GLU A 134 0.66 -4.49 -7.12
CA GLU A 134 0.40 -5.86 -6.69
C GLU A 134 0.09 -5.92 -5.18
N ILE A 135 -0.18 -7.12 -4.66
CA ILE A 135 -0.49 -7.35 -3.23
C ILE A 135 0.61 -6.79 -2.31
N SER A 136 1.88 -6.91 -2.69
CA SER A 136 3.01 -6.42 -1.88
C SER A 136 2.99 -4.89 -1.76
N TRP A 137 2.66 -4.19 -2.85
CA TRP A 137 2.51 -2.74 -2.88
C TRP A 137 1.33 -2.31 -2.01
N LEU A 138 0.16 -2.96 -2.15
CA LEU A 138 -0.98 -2.69 -1.29
C LEU A 138 -0.67 -2.95 0.20
N ARG A 139 0.14 -3.97 0.51
CA ARG A 139 0.60 -4.23 1.88
C ARG A 139 1.51 -3.13 2.42
N LYS A 140 2.46 -2.65 1.62
CA LYS A 140 3.34 -1.53 1.97
C LYS A 140 2.55 -0.27 2.35
N HIS A 141 1.38 -0.08 1.74
CA HIS A 141 0.51 1.07 2.00
C HIS A 141 -0.66 0.75 2.95
N ASN A 142 -0.56 -0.30 3.78
CA ASN A 142 -1.58 -0.68 4.78
C ASN A 142 -2.98 -1.02 4.21
N LEU A 143 -3.08 -1.31 2.90
CA LEU A 143 -4.33 -1.65 2.21
C LEU A 143 -4.60 -3.17 2.14
N SER A 144 -3.83 -4.00 2.85
CA SER A 144 -4.04 -5.46 2.85
C SER A 144 -5.37 -5.89 3.46
N THR A 145 -5.77 -5.27 4.57
CA THR A 145 -7.04 -5.57 5.24
C THR A 145 -8.25 -5.26 4.36
N PRO A 146 -8.43 -4.03 3.84
CA PRO A 146 -9.58 -3.73 2.99
C PRO A 146 -9.59 -4.55 1.69
N LEU A 147 -8.42 -4.78 1.07
CA LEU A 147 -8.31 -5.67 -0.09
C LEU A 147 -8.87 -7.07 0.19
N LYS A 148 -8.54 -7.65 1.36
CA LYS A 148 -9.03 -8.97 1.74
C LYS A 148 -10.54 -8.96 1.99
N VAL A 149 -11.04 -7.95 2.70
CA VAL A 149 -12.43 -7.88 3.16
C VAL A 149 -13.41 -7.64 2.00
N PHE A 150 -13.10 -6.71 1.10
CA PHE A 150 -14.05 -6.28 0.06
C PHE A 150 -13.74 -6.80 -1.35
N TRP A 151 -12.49 -7.18 -1.62
CA TRP A 151 -12.05 -7.64 -2.96
C TRP A 151 -11.42 -9.03 -2.96
N ASN A 152 -11.62 -9.83 -1.90
CA ASN A 152 -11.16 -11.21 -1.81
C ASN A 152 -9.68 -11.40 -2.20
N THR A 153 -8.81 -10.47 -1.80
CA THR A 153 -7.37 -10.51 -2.13
C THR A 153 -7.09 -10.44 -3.64
N GLN A 154 -7.95 -9.74 -4.40
CA GLN A 154 -7.78 -9.51 -5.85
C GLN A 154 -7.42 -8.04 -6.13
N PRO A 155 -6.13 -7.69 -6.26
CA PRO A 155 -5.69 -6.31 -6.48
C PRO A 155 -6.31 -5.67 -7.72
N PHE A 156 -6.40 -6.43 -8.82
CA PHE A 156 -6.96 -5.92 -10.08
C PHE A 156 -8.41 -5.48 -9.90
N THR A 157 -9.23 -6.28 -9.21
CA THR A 157 -10.64 -5.96 -8.98
C THR A 157 -10.78 -4.65 -8.21
N MET A 158 -10.00 -4.46 -7.15
CA MET A 158 -9.96 -3.20 -6.40
C MET A 158 -9.53 -2.01 -7.28
N LEU A 159 -8.53 -2.18 -8.14
CA LEU A 159 -8.06 -1.13 -9.04
C LEU A 159 -9.09 -0.79 -10.12
N ASN A 160 -9.78 -1.81 -10.66
CA ASN A 160 -10.80 -1.64 -11.67
C ASN A 160 -12.07 -0.99 -11.08
N ASP A 161 -12.39 -1.25 -9.81
CA ASP A 161 -13.47 -0.53 -9.14
C ASP A 161 -13.13 0.96 -8.95
N LEU A 162 -11.87 1.28 -8.64
CA LEU A 162 -11.41 2.67 -8.54
C LEU A 162 -11.34 3.38 -9.89
N TYR A 163 -10.85 2.69 -10.92
CA TYR A 163 -10.70 3.23 -12.28
C TYR A 163 -11.31 2.28 -13.32
N PRO A 164 -12.65 2.26 -13.44
CA PRO A 164 -13.36 1.32 -14.32
C PRO A 164 -12.87 1.37 -15.76
N GLY A 165 -12.43 0.21 -16.28
CA GLY A 165 -12.02 0.05 -17.67
C GLY A 165 -10.72 0.75 -18.07
N ARG A 166 -10.04 1.43 -17.14
CA ARG A 166 -8.80 2.15 -17.41
C ARG A 166 -7.60 1.23 -17.60
N PHE A 167 -7.58 0.10 -16.90
CA PHE A 167 -6.49 -0.87 -16.94
C PHE A 167 -7.00 -2.25 -17.37
N LYS A 168 -6.21 -2.96 -18.16
CA LYS A 168 -6.44 -4.38 -18.44
C LYS A 168 -5.68 -5.26 -17.43
N PRO A 169 -6.19 -6.45 -17.10
CA PRO A 169 -5.53 -7.34 -16.14
C PRO A 169 -4.09 -7.71 -16.51
N TRP A 170 -3.80 -7.84 -17.80
CA TRP A 170 -2.47 -8.15 -18.34
C TRP A 170 -1.50 -6.96 -18.40
N GLU A 171 -1.96 -5.75 -18.09
CA GLU A 171 -1.09 -4.57 -17.97
C GLU A 171 -0.43 -4.47 -16.59
N LEU A 172 -0.91 -5.22 -15.60
CA LEU A 172 -0.32 -5.29 -14.27
C LEU A 172 0.85 -6.29 -14.22
N ASN A 173 1.75 -6.12 -13.25
CA ASN A 173 2.89 -7.03 -13.03
C ASN A 173 2.48 -8.49 -12.85
N LYS A 174 1.31 -8.74 -12.26
CA LYS A 174 0.75 -10.08 -12.07
C LYS A 174 -0.71 -10.09 -12.47
N THR A 175 -1.04 -10.93 -13.44
CA THR A 175 -2.42 -11.27 -13.75
C THR A 175 -3.06 -12.08 -12.61
N PRO A 176 -4.34 -11.88 -12.31
CA PRO A 176 -5.06 -12.69 -11.31
C PRO A 176 -4.95 -14.20 -11.59
N ASN A 177 -5.00 -15.01 -10.52
CA ASN A 177 -5.04 -16.47 -10.66
C ASN A 177 -6.29 -16.90 -11.46
N GLY A 178 -6.13 -17.84 -12.39
CA GLY A 178 -7.22 -18.32 -13.24
C GLY A 178 -7.68 -17.34 -14.32
N TYR A 179 -7.01 -16.18 -14.46
CA TYR A 179 -7.40 -15.16 -15.45
C TYR A 179 -7.22 -15.59 -16.91
N TRP A 180 -6.15 -16.35 -17.18
CA TRP A 180 -5.78 -16.71 -18.54
C TRP A 180 -6.73 -17.78 -19.11
N THR A 181 -7.43 -17.42 -20.18
CA THR A 181 -8.06 -18.33 -21.14
C THR A 181 -7.38 -18.18 -22.50
N ARG A 182 -7.71 -19.04 -23.48
CA ARG A 182 -7.19 -18.85 -24.85
C ARG A 182 -7.65 -17.51 -25.41
N GLU A 183 -8.90 -17.15 -25.15
CA GLU A 183 -9.57 -15.94 -25.66
C GLU A 183 -8.90 -14.69 -25.09
N ASN A 184 -8.77 -14.58 -23.76
CA ASN A 184 -8.12 -13.44 -23.12
C ASN A 184 -6.64 -13.33 -23.50
N ALA A 185 -5.94 -14.46 -23.71
CA ALA A 185 -4.55 -14.45 -24.18
C ALA A 185 -4.42 -13.88 -25.60
N LEU A 186 -5.34 -14.22 -26.49
CA LEU A 186 -5.37 -13.68 -27.85
C LEU A 186 -5.81 -12.21 -27.87
N GLU A 187 -6.78 -11.82 -27.04
CA GLU A 187 -7.16 -10.41 -26.86
C GLU A 187 -5.97 -9.58 -26.38
N ALA A 188 -5.24 -10.06 -25.36
CA ALA A 188 -4.06 -9.40 -24.83
C ALA A 188 -2.95 -9.25 -25.89
N LEU A 189 -2.71 -10.31 -26.67
CA LEU A 189 -1.73 -10.27 -27.75
C LEU A 189 -2.13 -9.26 -28.83
N LYS A 190 -3.39 -9.31 -29.28
CA LYS A 190 -3.93 -8.42 -30.30
C LYS A 190 -3.85 -6.96 -29.85
N TRP A 191 -4.33 -6.66 -28.65
CA TRP A 191 -4.29 -5.33 -28.07
C TRP A 191 -2.85 -4.82 -27.93
N THR A 192 -1.92 -5.69 -27.55
CA THR A 192 -0.49 -5.32 -27.45
C THR A 192 0.08 -4.93 -28.80
N ILE A 193 -0.20 -5.71 -29.85
CA ILE A 193 0.29 -5.46 -31.22
C ILE A 193 -0.37 -4.21 -31.81
N GLU A 194 -1.69 -4.14 -31.80
CA GLU A 194 -2.47 -3.17 -32.58
C GLU A 194 -2.69 -1.84 -31.85
N VAL A 195 -2.83 -1.87 -30.53
CA VAL A 195 -3.24 -0.69 -29.74
C VAL A 195 -2.07 -0.12 -28.94
N LYS A 196 -1.40 -0.96 -28.15
CA LYS A 196 -0.32 -0.52 -27.26
C LYS A 196 0.93 -0.12 -28.02
N LEU A 197 1.42 -1.01 -28.88
CA LEU A 197 2.68 -0.82 -29.60
C LEU A 197 2.46 -0.35 -31.05
N LYS A 198 1.26 -0.54 -31.59
CA LYS A 198 0.89 -0.16 -32.96
C LYS A 198 1.90 -0.66 -34.00
N LEU A 199 2.34 -1.91 -33.85
CA LEU A 199 3.36 -2.51 -34.70
C LEU A 199 2.80 -2.70 -36.12
N SER A 200 3.54 -2.22 -37.10
CA SER A 200 3.34 -2.61 -38.50
C SER A 200 3.73 -4.07 -38.72
N ASP A 201 3.26 -4.67 -39.82
CA ASP A 201 3.62 -6.05 -40.19
C ASP A 201 5.14 -6.23 -40.29
N GLU A 202 5.86 -5.23 -40.81
CA GLU A 202 7.33 -5.28 -40.94
C GLU A 202 8.05 -5.18 -39.61
N GLU A 203 7.55 -4.39 -38.66
CA GLU A 203 8.10 -4.33 -37.30
C GLU A 203 7.81 -5.62 -36.52
N LEU A 204 6.58 -6.12 -36.62
CA LEU A 204 6.16 -7.35 -35.96
C LEU A 204 7.04 -8.53 -36.39
N LYS A 205 7.31 -8.68 -37.70
CA LYS A 205 8.20 -9.71 -38.25
C LYS A 205 9.63 -9.66 -37.66
N LYS A 206 10.11 -8.47 -37.31
CA LYS A 206 11.46 -8.29 -36.72
C LYS A 206 11.51 -8.60 -35.23
N VAL A 207 10.48 -8.20 -34.47
CA VAL A 207 10.51 -8.29 -32.99
C VAL A 207 9.87 -9.55 -32.43
N TYR A 208 8.89 -10.13 -33.14
CA TYR A 208 8.07 -11.21 -32.60
C TYR A 208 8.88 -12.50 -32.39
N SER A 209 9.07 -12.85 -31.12
CA SER A 209 9.91 -13.94 -30.65
C SER A 209 9.40 -14.47 -29.31
N TYR A 210 9.91 -15.62 -28.86
CA TYR A 210 9.61 -16.11 -27.50
C TYR A 210 9.96 -15.08 -26.42
N GLU A 211 11.12 -14.43 -26.52
CA GLU A 211 11.54 -13.42 -25.55
C GLU A 211 10.67 -12.17 -25.61
N TRP A 212 10.26 -11.72 -26.80
CA TRP A 212 9.32 -10.61 -26.93
C TRP A 212 7.95 -10.93 -26.28
N ILE A 213 7.39 -12.11 -26.54
CA ILE A 213 6.11 -12.56 -25.91
C ILE A 213 6.24 -12.56 -24.38
N LYS A 214 7.40 -12.98 -23.86
CA LYS A 214 7.69 -12.96 -22.43
C LYS A 214 7.84 -11.53 -21.89
N GLN A 215 8.51 -10.64 -22.61
CA GLN A 215 8.66 -9.22 -22.23
C GLN A 215 7.31 -8.50 -22.15
N VAL A 216 6.36 -8.82 -23.04
CA VAL A 216 5.01 -8.25 -23.00
C VAL A 216 4.06 -8.97 -22.02
N GLY A 217 4.57 -9.86 -21.16
CA GLY A 217 3.79 -10.48 -20.08
C GLY A 217 2.97 -11.72 -20.47
N LEU A 218 3.15 -12.24 -21.69
CA LEU A 218 2.35 -13.34 -22.24
C LEU A 218 3.02 -14.73 -22.15
N ARG A 219 4.10 -14.86 -21.36
CA ARG A 219 4.79 -16.15 -21.16
C ARG A 219 3.87 -17.25 -20.62
N THR A 220 3.10 -16.94 -19.59
CA THR A 220 2.22 -17.91 -18.92
C THR A 220 1.17 -18.49 -19.87
N PRO A 221 0.33 -17.68 -20.54
CA PRO A 221 -0.64 -18.23 -21.49
C PRO A 221 0.01 -18.92 -22.69
N LEU A 222 1.17 -18.44 -23.17
CA LEU A 222 1.92 -19.10 -24.24
C LEU A 222 2.30 -20.54 -23.85
N VAL A 223 2.80 -20.74 -22.63
CA VAL A 223 3.16 -22.07 -22.11
C VAL A 223 1.93 -22.95 -22.00
N ILE A 224 0.85 -22.44 -21.38
CA ILE A 224 -0.35 -23.22 -21.07
C ILE A 224 -1.09 -23.67 -22.34
N PHE A 225 -1.29 -22.78 -23.32
CA PHE A 225 -2.21 -23.03 -24.43
C PHE A 225 -1.54 -23.39 -25.76
N TRP A 226 -0.26 -23.00 -25.94
CA TRP A 226 0.49 -23.20 -27.18
C TRP A 226 1.82 -23.94 -26.98
N ASN A 227 2.07 -24.52 -25.80
CA ASN A 227 3.27 -25.31 -25.49
C ASN A 227 4.57 -24.60 -25.89
N LYS A 228 4.71 -23.33 -25.49
CA LYS A 228 5.87 -22.45 -25.83
C LYS A 228 6.03 -22.12 -27.32
N ASN A 229 5.09 -22.49 -28.18
CA ASN A 229 5.16 -22.21 -29.61
C ASN A 229 4.52 -20.84 -29.94
N GLY A 230 5.38 -19.80 -29.97
CA GLY A 230 4.96 -18.43 -30.28
C GLY A 230 4.34 -18.27 -31.67
N PHE A 231 4.83 -19.01 -32.66
CA PHE A 231 4.27 -18.99 -34.01
C PHE A 231 2.84 -19.56 -34.03
N LYS A 232 2.60 -20.67 -33.34
CA LYS A 232 1.25 -21.26 -33.24
C LYS A 232 0.27 -20.28 -32.59
N MET A 233 0.71 -19.54 -31.57
CA MET A 233 -0.10 -18.48 -30.96
C MET A 233 -0.43 -17.37 -31.96
N LEU A 234 0.57 -16.88 -32.69
CA LEU A 234 0.36 -15.82 -33.70
C LEU A 234 -0.54 -16.26 -34.84
N ASN A 235 -0.35 -17.48 -35.36
CA ASN A 235 -1.20 -18.05 -36.40
C ASN A 235 -2.62 -18.34 -35.91
N THR A 236 -2.82 -18.52 -34.60
CA THR A 236 -4.19 -18.58 -34.03
C THR A 236 -4.85 -17.20 -34.06
N LEU A 237 -4.08 -16.12 -33.78
CA LEU A 237 -4.58 -14.75 -33.80
C LEU A 237 -4.82 -14.21 -35.22
N TYR A 238 -3.89 -14.48 -36.14
CA TYR A 238 -3.95 -14.06 -37.54
C TYR A 238 -3.80 -15.27 -38.47
N PRO A 239 -4.87 -16.07 -38.65
CA PRO A 239 -4.82 -17.27 -39.47
C PRO A 239 -4.31 -17.00 -40.89
N SER A 240 -3.30 -17.75 -41.31
CA SER A 240 -2.74 -17.72 -42.68
C SER A 240 -2.18 -16.38 -43.13
N ARG A 241 -2.01 -15.40 -42.24
CA ARG A 241 -1.43 -14.10 -42.56
C ARG A 241 0.09 -14.13 -42.66
N TYR A 242 0.73 -15.04 -41.92
CA TYR A 242 2.18 -15.13 -41.85
C TYR A 242 2.67 -16.57 -42.00
N THR A 243 3.83 -16.74 -42.64
CA THR A 243 4.62 -17.98 -42.62
C THR A 243 5.75 -17.86 -41.60
N ARG A 244 6.29 -18.99 -41.13
CA ARG A 244 7.25 -19.01 -40.01
C ARG A 244 8.58 -18.35 -40.40
N ASP A 245 8.98 -18.55 -41.64
CA ASP A 245 10.15 -17.99 -42.32
C ASP A 245 10.15 -16.46 -42.39
N MET A 246 8.99 -15.80 -42.27
CA MET A 246 8.90 -14.33 -42.21
C MET A 246 9.47 -13.73 -40.92
N PHE A 247 9.68 -14.54 -39.87
CA PHE A 247 10.13 -14.06 -38.56
C PHE A 247 11.60 -14.42 -38.33
N ILE A 248 12.47 -13.42 -38.40
CA ILE A 248 13.93 -13.58 -38.22
C ILE A 248 14.25 -14.32 -36.92
N ALA A 249 13.61 -13.92 -35.81
CA ALA A 249 13.85 -14.46 -34.48
C ALA A 249 13.27 -15.88 -34.24
N LEU A 250 12.54 -16.45 -35.20
CA LEU A 250 11.99 -17.81 -35.13
C LEU A 250 12.67 -18.80 -36.08
N GLN A 251 13.65 -18.33 -36.86
CA GLN A 251 14.49 -19.16 -37.71
C GLN A 251 15.50 -19.95 -36.85
N PRO A 252 15.91 -21.16 -37.26
CA PRO A 252 17.01 -21.85 -36.62
C PRO A 252 18.28 -21.00 -36.72
N MET A 253 19.07 -20.90 -35.64
CA MET A 253 20.39 -20.27 -35.72
C MET A 253 21.21 -21.08 -36.73
N THR A 254 21.68 -20.42 -37.79
CA THR A 254 22.50 -20.99 -38.86
C THR A 254 23.96 -21.06 -38.45
#